data_AF-A0A8S2FXZ8-F1
#
_entry.id   AF-A0A8S2FXZ8-F1
#
_cell.length_a   1.000
_cell.length_b   1.000
_cell.length_c   1.000
_cell.angle_alpha   90.00
_cell.angle_beta   90.00
_cell.angle_gamma   90.00
#
_symmetry.space_group_name_H-M   'P 1'
#
loop_
_entity.id
_entity.type
_entity.pdbx_description
1 polymer ?
#
loop_
_entity_poly.entity_id
_entity_poly.type
_entity_poly.pdbx_seq_one_letter_code
_entity_poly.pdbx_strand_id
1 'polypeptide(L)'
;FMMYGFYQCLDSFLYVWTFLPIRIFLAILHAFFSFRFTSKRKILFMCLFFVVSARLFEPAQIIDLVKGFIIIGCTIPLCFMDISVVYHVVRAQAAIKLYMFFNMLEICDRLLASFGQDTLDAVYWTATEPRRKHSAEKLFLWVMVAIVYCFIHAFLVLLQAITLNVAFNSQNKMLLIIMLSNNFIELKHSVFKKFDRNNLFQLSCSDCRERFHYCILLFIVCVRNLDQFDWDW
;
A
#
# COMPACT_ATOMS: atom_id res chain seq x y z
N PHE A 1 -12.67 2.66 21.57
CA PHE A 1 -12.50 1.88 20.32
C PHE A 1 -11.72 2.66 19.27
N MET A 2 -12.24 3.78 18.74
CA MET A 2 -11.59 4.54 17.64
C MET A 2 -10.14 4.95 17.92
N MET A 3 -9.83 5.52 19.09
CA MET A 3 -8.43 5.88 19.43
C MET A 3 -7.50 4.67 19.48
N TYR A 4 -7.96 3.55 20.05
CA TYR A 4 -7.19 2.31 20.09
C TYR A 4 -6.95 1.76 18.68
N GLY A 5 -7.98 1.74 17.83
CA GLY A 5 -7.85 1.33 16.43
C GLY A 5 -6.87 2.23 15.65
N PHE A 6 -6.90 3.54 15.91
CA PHE A 6 -5.96 4.47 15.28
C PHE A 6 -4.52 4.18 15.68
N TYR A 7 -4.25 3.97 16.98
CA TYR A 7 -2.92 3.59 17.45
C TYR A 7 -2.48 2.22 16.92
N GLN A 8 -3.40 1.26 16.76
CA GLN A 8 -3.10 -0.04 16.15
C GLN A 8 -2.70 0.10 14.67
N CYS A 9 -3.38 0.96 13.91
CA CYS A 9 -3.02 1.28 12.54
C CYS A 9 -1.67 2.00 12.47
N LEU A 10 -1.42 2.94 13.39
CA LEU A 10 -0.15 3.67 13.48
C LEU A 10 1.02 2.70 13.78
N ASP A 11 0.86 1.80 14.75
CA ASP A 11 1.84 0.77 15.07
C ASP A 11 2.13 -0.12 13.85
N SER A 12 1.08 -0.59 13.18
CA SER A 12 1.21 -1.41 11.97
C SER A 12 1.92 -0.67 10.82
N PHE A 13 1.64 0.63 10.66
CA PHE A 13 2.32 1.48 9.67
C PHE A 13 3.79 1.69 10.03
N LEU A 14 4.09 2.06 11.28
CA LEU A 14 5.45 2.26 11.77
C LEU A 14 6.27 0.98 11.70
N TYR A 15 5.66 -0.19 11.89
CA TYR A 15 6.31 -1.49 11.77
C TYR A 15 6.92 -1.70 10.37
N VAL A 16 6.21 -1.29 9.32
CA VAL A 16 6.68 -1.40 7.93
C VAL A 16 7.94 -0.55 7.70
N TRP A 17 8.03 0.62 8.32
CA TRP A 17 9.16 1.53 8.17
C TRP A 17 10.35 1.21 9.07
N THR A 18 10.12 0.64 10.25
CA THR A 18 11.16 0.47 11.27
C THR A 18 11.61 -0.99 11.39
N PHE A 19 10.71 -1.88 11.81
CA PHE A 19 11.04 -3.26 12.12
C PHE A 19 11.26 -4.12 10.87
N LEU A 20 10.46 -3.93 9.82
CA LEU A 20 10.57 -4.71 8.58
C LEU A 20 11.95 -4.60 7.91
N PRO A 21 12.52 -3.41 7.64
CA PRO A 21 13.85 -3.31 7.01
C PRO A 21 14.95 -3.89 7.88
N ILE A 22 14.87 -3.73 9.21
CA ILE A 22 15.83 -4.32 10.15
C ILE A 22 15.80 -5.85 10.06
N ARG A 23 14.60 -6.46 10.05
CA ARG A 23 14.44 -7.92 9.92
C ARG A 23 14.96 -8.44 8.58
N ILE A 24 14.67 -7.74 7.48
CA ILE A 24 15.19 -8.09 6.15
C ILE A 24 16.72 -8.01 6.14
N PHE A 25 17.30 -6.96 6.71
CA PHE A 25 18.75 -6.79 6.80
C PHE A 25 19.42 -7.92 7.60
N LEU A 26 18.86 -8.27 8.76
CA LEU A 26 19.36 -9.40 9.57
C LEU A 26 19.24 -10.74 8.82
N ALA A 27 18.15 -10.96 8.10
CA ALA A 27 17.97 -12.16 7.28
C ALA A 27 19.03 -12.26 6.16
N ILE A 28 19.32 -11.14 5.50
CA ILE A 28 20.38 -11.05 4.48
C ILE A 28 21.76 -11.30 5.10
N LEU A 29 22.07 -10.70 6.26
CA LEU A 29 23.32 -10.91 6.97
C LEU A 29 23.52 -12.37 7.37
N HIS A 30 22.48 -13.02 7.89
CA HIS A 30 22.52 -14.44 8.24
C HIS A 30 22.79 -15.32 7.01
N ALA A 31 22.12 -15.02 5.89
CA ALA A 31 22.37 -15.71 4.62
C ALA A 31 23.81 -15.50 4.12
N PHE A 32 24.34 -14.28 4.24
CA PHE A 32 25.71 -13.94 3.84
C PHE A 32 26.75 -14.69 4.68
N PHE A 33 26.55 -14.77 6.01
CA PHE A 33 27.46 -15.48 6.90
C PHE A 33 27.41 -17.01 6.66
N SER A 34 26.21 -17.57 6.46
CA SER A 34 26.04 -18.98 6.10
C SER A 34 26.66 -19.32 4.73
N PHE A 35 26.66 -18.38 3.78
CA PHE A 35 27.27 -18.54 2.46
C PHE A 35 28.80 -18.57 2.53
N ARG A 36 29.41 -17.80 3.45
CA ARG A 36 30.86 -17.78 3.68
C ARG A 36 31.41 -19.14 4.12
N PHE A 37 30.60 -19.98 4.77
CA PHE A 37 31.02 -21.28 5.30
C PHE A 37 30.92 -22.45 4.29
N THR A 38 30.17 -22.31 3.19
CA THR A 38 29.97 -23.37 2.18
C THR A 38 30.64 -23.01 0.84
N SER A 39 31.97 -23.07 0.82
CA SER A 39 32.86 -22.52 -0.22
C SER A 39 32.79 -23.16 -1.64
N LYS A 40 31.80 -23.98 -2.01
CA LYS A 40 31.80 -24.61 -3.35
C LYS A 40 30.42 -24.68 -4.01
N ARG A 41 29.96 -23.57 -4.60
CA ARG A 41 29.19 -23.49 -5.87
C ARG A 41 28.87 -22.04 -6.20
N LYS A 42 29.52 -21.52 -7.25
CA LYS A 42 29.47 -20.11 -7.69
C LYS A 42 28.36 -19.89 -8.74
N ILE A 43 27.77 -18.69 -8.68
CA ILE A 43 27.30 -17.84 -9.79
C ILE A 43 25.93 -18.17 -10.45
N LEU A 44 25.48 -19.42 -10.59
CA LEU A 44 24.11 -19.70 -11.09
C LEU A 44 23.03 -19.65 -9.99
N PHE A 45 23.28 -18.89 -8.93
CA PHE A 45 22.58 -19.03 -7.65
C PHE A 45 21.86 -17.76 -7.22
N MET A 46 21.75 -16.73 -8.06
CA MET A 46 20.98 -15.53 -7.68
C MET A 46 19.47 -15.79 -7.80
N CYS A 47 19.03 -16.50 -8.85
CA CYS A 47 17.65 -17.01 -8.95
C CYS A 47 17.41 -18.26 -8.08
N LEU A 48 18.45 -19.09 -7.88
CA LEU A 48 18.38 -20.27 -6.99
C LEU A 48 18.51 -19.91 -5.49
N PHE A 49 18.89 -18.66 -5.16
CA PHE A 49 18.99 -18.16 -3.78
C PHE A 49 17.65 -18.31 -3.05
N PHE A 50 16.56 -18.02 -3.75
CA PHE A 50 15.21 -18.20 -3.24
C PHE A 50 14.88 -19.68 -2.94
N VAL A 51 15.43 -20.61 -3.72
CA VAL A 51 15.17 -22.05 -3.61
C VAL A 51 16.01 -22.70 -2.49
N VAL A 52 17.25 -22.25 -2.26
CA VAL A 52 18.15 -22.86 -1.26
C VAL A 52 18.09 -22.19 0.11
N SER A 53 17.79 -20.90 0.18
CA SER A 53 17.63 -20.20 1.47
C SER A 53 16.59 -20.87 2.36
N ALA A 54 15.57 -21.48 1.77
CA ALA A 54 14.47 -22.09 2.51
C ALA A 54 14.75 -23.52 3.04
N ARG A 55 16.02 -23.91 3.25
CA ARG A 55 16.40 -25.01 4.15
C ARG A 55 16.86 -24.51 5.54
N LEU A 56 17.10 -23.21 5.71
CA LEU A 56 17.70 -22.64 6.93
C LEU A 56 16.85 -21.55 7.59
N PHE A 57 15.87 -21.00 6.88
CA PHE A 57 15.09 -19.85 7.33
C PHE A 57 13.72 -20.28 7.87
N GLU A 58 13.34 -19.68 8.99
CA GLU A 58 12.04 -19.85 9.63
C GLU A 58 10.93 -19.30 8.69
N PRO A 59 9.72 -19.88 8.63
CA PRO A 59 8.66 -19.42 7.72
C PRO A 59 8.34 -17.92 7.84
N ALA A 60 8.50 -17.34 9.03
CA ALA A 60 8.35 -15.91 9.27
C ALA A 60 9.36 -15.06 8.46
N GLN A 61 10.62 -15.51 8.37
CA GLN A 61 11.68 -14.80 7.64
C GLN A 61 11.45 -14.85 6.13
N ILE A 62 10.85 -15.93 5.61
CA ILE A 62 10.47 -16.04 4.19
C ILE A 62 9.39 -15.01 3.85
N ILE A 63 8.37 -14.86 4.70
CA ILE A 63 7.31 -13.85 4.51
C ILE A 63 7.90 -12.44 4.53
N ASP A 64 8.79 -12.14 5.47
CA ASP A 64 9.41 -10.81 5.58
C ASP A 64 10.26 -10.48 4.34
N LEU A 65 10.98 -11.46 3.78
CA LEU A 65 11.72 -11.30 2.52
C LEU A 65 10.80 -11.09 1.30
N VAL A 66 9.70 -11.84 1.22
CA VAL A 66 8.71 -11.69 0.14
C VAL A 66 8.05 -10.30 0.20
N LYS A 67 7.71 -9.82 1.39
CA LYS A 67 7.21 -8.44 1.61
C LYS A 67 8.22 -7.40 1.12
N GLY A 68 9.48 -7.55 1.51
CA GLY A 68 10.56 -6.67 1.06
C GLY A 68 10.70 -6.65 -0.47
N PHE A 69 10.63 -7.82 -1.12
CA PHE A 69 10.71 -7.92 -2.57
C PHE A 69 9.52 -7.25 -3.27
N ILE A 70 8.29 -7.43 -2.77
CA ILE A 70 7.10 -6.75 -3.32
C ILE A 70 7.23 -5.23 -3.18
N ILE A 71 7.67 -4.73 -2.02
CA ILE A 71 7.87 -3.30 -1.79
C ILE A 71 8.90 -2.74 -2.78
N ILE A 72 10.09 -3.33 -2.86
CA ILE A 72 11.15 -2.88 -3.78
C ILE A 72 10.68 -2.95 -5.24
N GLY A 73 10.04 -4.06 -5.62
CA GLY A 73 9.51 -4.28 -6.98
C GLY A 73 8.44 -3.26 -7.39
N CYS A 74 7.64 -2.78 -6.43
CA CYS A 74 6.65 -1.72 -6.64
C CYS A 74 7.29 -0.31 -6.65
N THR A 75 8.28 -0.05 -5.81
CA THR A 75 8.93 1.27 -5.71
C THR A 75 9.70 1.63 -6.99
N ILE A 76 10.41 0.68 -7.61
CA ILE A 76 11.19 0.94 -8.82
C ILE A 76 10.36 1.61 -9.94
N PRO A 77 9.23 1.03 -10.41
CA PRO A 77 8.42 1.66 -11.45
C PRO A 77 7.77 2.98 -11.00
N LEU A 78 7.42 3.13 -9.72
CA LEU A 78 6.89 4.40 -9.18
C LEU A 78 7.93 5.52 -9.22
N CYS A 79 9.22 5.22 -9.01
CA CYS A 79 10.28 6.22 -9.11
C CYS A 79 10.48 6.75 -10.53
N PHE A 80 10.07 6.02 -11.55
CA PHE A 80 10.10 6.48 -12.94
C PHE A 80 8.89 7.33 -13.34
N MET A 81 7.90 7.50 -12.45
CA MET A 81 6.71 8.31 -12.75
C MET A 81 6.93 9.78 -12.41
N ASP A 82 6.82 10.64 -13.43
CA ASP A 82 6.88 12.09 -13.26
C ASP A 82 5.59 12.64 -12.64
N ILE A 83 5.61 12.86 -11.32
CA ILE A 83 4.48 13.40 -10.54
C ILE A 83 3.99 14.74 -11.12
N SER A 84 4.91 15.58 -11.59
CA SER A 84 4.59 16.90 -12.16
C SER A 84 3.71 16.80 -13.41
N VAL A 85 3.97 15.83 -14.30
CA VAL A 85 3.16 15.62 -15.50
C VAL A 85 1.74 15.21 -15.11
N VAL A 86 1.62 14.25 -14.19
CA VAL A 86 0.32 13.80 -13.68
C VAL A 86 -0.44 14.95 -13.04
N TYR A 87 0.24 15.78 -12.24
CA TYR A 87 -0.36 16.97 -11.63
C TYR A 87 -0.91 17.96 -12.67
N HIS A 88 -0.13 18.29 -13.71
CA HIS A 88 -0.57 19.20 -14.76
C HIS A 88 -1.76 18.65 -15.56
N VAL A 89 -1.77 17.34 -15.84
CA VAL A 89 -2.88 16.67 -16.54
C VAL A 89 -4.17 16.71 -15.72
N VAL A 90 -4.07 16.43 -14.41
CA VAL A 90 -5.23 16.45 -13.48
C VAL A 90 -5.73 17.89 -13.30
N ARG A 91 -4.84 18.87 -13.13
CA ARG A 91 -5.17 20.30 -12.99
C ARG A 91 -5.86 20.88 -14.23
N ALA A 92 -5.55 20.38 -15.42
CA ALA A 92 -6.17 20.84 -16.67
C ALA A 92 -7.64 20.40 -16.84
N GLN A 93 -8.15 19.51 -15.97
CA GLN A 93 -9.53 19.03 -16.05
C GLN A 93 -10.54 20.03 -15.47
N ALA A 94 -11.77 20.01 -15.98
CA ALA A 94 -12.87 20.81 -15.43
C ALA A 94 -13.26 20.33 -14.02
N ALA A 95 -13.63 21.26 -13.13
CA ALA A 95 -13.93 20.96 -11.72
C ALA A 95 -14.99 19.87 -11.51
N ILE A 96 -16.08 19.88 -12.30
CA ILE A 96 -17.13 18.84 -12.21
C ILE A 96 -16.62 17.45 -12.65
N LYS A 97 -15.77 17.40 -13.67
CA LYS A 97 -15.14 16.15 -14.13
C LYS A 97 -14.17 15.61 -13.07
N LEU A 98 -13.41 16.51 -12.44
CA LEU A 98 -12.47 16.18 -11.38
C LEU A 98 -13.18 15.60 -10.15
N TYR A 99 -14.33 16.14 -9.78
CA TYR A 99 -15.17 15.58 -8.71
C TYR A 99 -15.67 14.16 -9.03
N MET A 100 -16.22 13.94 -10.23
CA MET A 100 -16.64 12.59 -10.64
C MET A 100 -15.46 11.62 -10.62
N PHE A 101 -14.30 12.06 -11.09
CA PHE A 101 -13.06 11.28 -11.05
C PHE A 101 -12.65 10.92 -9.62
N PHE A 102 -12.73 11.86 -8.66
CA PHE A 102 -12.44 11.59 -7.25
C PHE A 102 -13.35 10.49 -6.68
N ASN A 103 -14.66 10.56 -6.92
CA ASN A 103 -15.59 9.52 -6.45
C ASN A 103 -15.31 8.15 -7.10
N MET A 104 -14.92 8.13 -8.38
CA MET A 104 -14.54 6.87 -9.04
C MET A 104 -13.24 6.31 -8.44
N LEU A 105 -12.24 7.15 -8.15
CA LEU A 105 -11.00 6.72 -7.50
C LEU A 105 -11.27 6.15 -6.11
N GLU A 106 -12.20 6.70 -5.34
CA GLU A 106 -12.59 6.18 -4.03
C GLU A 106 -13.21 4.77 -4.13
N ILE A 107 -14.12 4.56 -5.09
CA ILE A 107 -14.72 3.24 -5.33
C ILE A 107 -13.65 2.23 -5.78
N CYS A 108 -12.75 2.65 -6.67
CA CYS A 108 -11.65 1.82 -7.13
C CYS A 108 -10.67 1.46 -6.00
N ASP A 109 -10.40 2.38 -5.06
CA ASP A 109 -9.58 2.10 -3.88
C ASP A 109 -10.19 0.98 -3.03
N ARG A 110 -11.49 1.10 -2.69
CA ARG A 110 -12.22 0.09 -1.91
C ARG A 110 -12.19 -1.29 -2.58
N LEU A 111 -12.35 -1.34 -3.91
CA LEU A 111 -12.27 -2.58 -4.70
C LEU A 111 -10.85 -3.18 -4.71
N LEU A 112 -9.84 -2.35 -4.93
CA LEU A 112 -8.44 -2.78 -4.93
C LEU A 112 -7.98 -3.20 -3.54
N ALA A 113 -8.47 -2.58 -2.47
CA ALA A 113 -8.15 -2.95 -1.10
C ALA A 113 -8.66 -4.37 -0.78
N SER A 114 -9.89 -4.73 -1.20
CA SER A 114 -10.39 -6.10 -1.03
C SER A 114 -9.59 -7.11 -1.88
N PHE A 115 -9.31 -6.77 -3.14
CA PHE A 115 -8.53 -7.64 -4.03
C PHE A 115 -7.09 -7.85 -3.55
N GLY A 116 -6.50 -6.83 -2.93
CA GLY A 116 -5.15 -6.88 -2.37
C GLY A 116 -5.02 -7.81 -1.18
N GLN A 117 -6.04 -7.84 -0.30
CA GLN A 117 -6.07 -8.76 0.82
C GLN A 117 -6.01 -10.21 0.33
N ASP A 118 -6.89 -10.58 -0.60
CA ASP A 118 -6.91 -11.91 -1.19
C ASP A 118 -5.60 -12.26 -1.92
N THR A 119 -5.03 -11.31 -2.66
CA THR A 119 -3.78 -11.51 -3.41
C THR A 119 -2.58 -11.71 -2.48
N LEU A 120 -2.44 -10.88 -1.45
CA LEU A 120 -1.35 -10.97 -0.49
C LEU A 120 -1.47 -12.24 0.37
N ASP A 121 -2.69 -12.60 0.76
CA ASP A 121 -2.95 -13.84 1.50
C ASP A 121 -2.59 -15.08 0.67
N ALA A 122 -2.91 -15.09 -0.63
CA ALA A 122 -2.50 -16.16 -1.54
C ALA A 122 -0.97 -16.27 -1.68
N VAL A 123 -0.26 -15.14 -1.73
CA VAL A 123 1.21 -15.11 -1.75
C VAL A 123 1.78 -15.67 -0.44
N TYR A 124 1.30 -15.20 0.70
CA TYR A 124 1.81 -15.62 2.01
C TYR A 124 1.53 -17.09 2.27
N TRP A 125 0.33 -17.57 1.92
CA TRP A 125 -0.02 -18.98 1.98
C TRP A 125 0.95 -19.83 1.15
N THR A 126 1.14 -19.46 -0.12
CA THR A 126 2.05 -20.17 -1.04
C THR A 126 3.50 -20.11 -0.57
N ALA A 127 3.91 -19.04 0.11
CA ALA A 127 5.26 -18.91 0.68
C ALA A 127 5.49 -19.81 1.89
N THR A 128 4.45 -20.11 2.67
CA THR A 128 4.53 -20.97 3.88
C THR A 128 4.27 -22.46 3.64
N GLU A 129 3.68 -22.83 2.50
CA GLU A 129 3.29 -24.20 2.19
C GLU A 129 4.51 -25.19 2.22
N PRO A 130 4.43 -26.32 2.97
CA PRO A 130 5.48 -27.33 3.00
C PRO A 130 5.74 -27.93 1.61
N ARG A 131 6.98 -27.77 1.12
CA ARG A 131 7.38 -27.94 -0.28
C ARG A 131 6.91 -29.23 -1.00
N ARG A 132 6.17 -29.04 -2.09
CA ARG A 132 6.18 -29.92 -3.28
C ARG A 132 7.02 -29.30 -4.41
N LYS A 133 7.57 -30.14 -5.30
CA LYS A 133 8.50 -29.78 -6.40
C LYS A 133 8.01 -28.66 -7.35
N HIS A 134 6.69 -28.44 -7.47
CA HIS A 134 6.06 -27.40 -8.31
C HIS A 134 5.67 -26.10 -7.56
N SER A 135 6.09 -25.94 -6.30
CA SER A 135 5.68 -24.79 -5.46
C SER A 135 6.40 -23.47 -5.83
N ALA A 136 7.65 -23.54 -6.33
CA ALA A 136 8.46 -22.35 -6.61
C ALA A 136 7.94 -21.52 -7.80
N GLU A 137 7.50 -22.17 -8.88
CA GLU A 137 6.95 -21.51 -10.06
C GLU A 137 5.63 -20.79 -9.72
N LYS A 138 4.78 -21.44 -8.92
CA LYS A 138 3.52 -20.86 -8.44
C LYS A 138 3.76 -19.63 -7.57
N LEU A 139 4.73 -19.70 -6.66
CA LEU A 139 5.09 -18.56 -5.81
C LEU A 139 5.62 -17.39 -6.63
N PHE A 140 6.46 -17.65 -7.63
CA PHE A 140 6.94 -16.61 -8.54
C PHE A 140 5.77 -15.91 -9.26
N LEU A 141 4.81 -16.68 -9.79
CA LEU A 141 3.62 -16.12 -10.44
C LEU A 141 2.80 -15.25 -9.49
N TRP A 142 2.50 -15.74 -8.28
CA TRP A 142 1.74 -14.96 -7.29
C TRP A 142 2.48 -13.68 -6.85
N VAL A 143 3.81 -13.74 -6.69
CA VAL A 143 4.62 -12.56 -6.38
C VAL A 143 4.58 -11.53 -7.52
N MET A 144 4.63 -11.97 -8.79
CA MET A 144 4.49 -11.06 -9.93
C MET A 144 3.11 -10.40 -9.96
N VAL A 145 2.04 -11.15 -9.71
CA VAL A 145 0.67 -10.60 -9.58
C VAL A 145 0.60 -9.57 -8.45
N ALA A 146 1.20 -9.86 -7.29
CA ALA A 146 1.23 -8.95 -6.16
C ALA A 146 2.00 -7.65 -6.46
N ILE A 147 3.12 -7.71 -7.18
CA ILE A 147 3.87 -6.51 -7.59
C ILE A 147 3.03 -5.65 -8.52
N VAL A 148 2.39 -6.24 -9.53
CA VAL A 148 1.51 -5.50 -10.47
C VAL A 148 0.33 -4.87 -9.72
N TYR A 149 -0.30 -5.63 -8.83
CA TYR A 149 -1.36 -5.14 -7.96
C TYR A 149 -0.88 -3.94 -7.12
N CYS A 150 0.22 -4.09 -6.38
CA CYS A 150 0.76 -3.03 -5.53
C CYS A 150 1.11 -1.78 -6.33
N PHE A 151 1.65 -1.94 -7.55
CA PHE A 151 1.92 -0.82 -8.44
C PHE A 151 0.64 -0.08 -8.85
N ILE A 152 -0.39 -0.80 -9.30
CA ILE A 152 -1.68 -0.21 -9.69
C ILE A 152 -2.33 0.50 -8.50
N HIS A 153 -2.34 -0.14 -7.33
CA HIS A 153 -2.94 0.42 -6.13
C HIS A 153 -2.17 1.65 -5.64
N ALA A 154 -0.83 1.62 -5.63
CA ALA A 154 -0.01 2.78 -5.28
C ALA A 154 -0.18 3.95 -6.26
N PHE A 155 -0.31 3.66 -7.56
CA PHE A 155 -0.63 4.68 -8.56
C PHE A 155 -2.01 5.29 -8.34
N LEU A 156 -3.01 4.49 -7.96
CA LEU A 156 -4.34 4.99 -7.61
C LEU A 156 -4.29 5.94 -6.40
N VAL A 157 -3.58 5.55 -5.35
CA VAL A 157 -3.39 6.38 -4.14
C VAL A 157 -2.64 7.68 -4.48
N LEU A 158 -1.66 7.64 -5.39
CA LEU A 158 -0.99 8.83 -5.91
C LEU A 158 -1.96 9.77 -6.65
N LEU A 159 -2.83 9.22 -7.50
CA LEU A 159 -3.86 10.01 -8.20
C LEU A 159 -4.85 10.66 -7.23
N GLN A 160 -5.24 9.96 -6.16
CA GLN A 160 -6.07 10.53 -5.10
C GLN A 160 -5.36 11.69 -4.41
N ALA A 161 -4.09 11.53 -4.02
CA ALA A 161 -3.30 12.58 -3.39
C ALA A 161 -3.16 13.83 -4.29
N ILE A 162 -2.87 13.64 -5.58
CA ILE A 162 -2.75 14.73 -6.56
C ILE A 162 -4.10 15.42 -6.76
N THR A 163 -5.19 14.66 -6.92
CA THR A 163 -6.54 15.21 -7.09
C THR A 163 -6.95 16.05 -5.88
N LEU A 164 -6.66 15.54 -4.67
CA LEU A 164 -6.91 16.25 -3.43
C LEU A 164 -6.05 17.53 -3.34
N ASN A 165 -4.78 17.47 -3.71
CA ASN A 165 -3.89 18.62 -3.76
C ASN A 165 -4.40 19.72 -4.73
N VAL A 166 -4.83 19.32 -5.93
CA VAL A 166 -5.44 20.22 -6.92
C VAL A 166 -6.73 20.82 -6.37
N ALA A 167 -7.56 20.03 -5.66
CA ALA A 167 -8.79 20.51 -5.07
C ALA A 167 -8.52 21.56 -3.98
N PHE A 168 -7.57 21.32 -3.08
CA PHE A 168 -7.16 22.27 -2.03
C PHE A 168 -6.58 23.56 -2.59
N ASN A 169 -5.73 23.47 -3.62
CA ASN A 169 -5.09 24.64 -4.22
C ASN A 169 -5.95 25.33 -5.30
N SER A 170 -7.12 24.77 -5.62
CA SER A 170 -8.03 25.41 -6.57
C SER A 170 -8.76 26.57 -5.91
N GLN A 171 -8.91 27.68 -6.64
CA GLN A 171 -9.75 28.82 -6.23
C GLN A 171 -11.25 28.43 -6.13
N ASN A 172 -11.61 27.24 -6.62
CA ASN A 172 -12.97 26.74 -6.69
C ASN A 172 -13.38 26.07 -5.37
N LYS A 173 -13.75 26.90 -4.38
CA LYS A 173 -14.37 26.46 -3.11
C LYS A 173 -15.54 25.48 -3.33
N MET A 174 -16.22 25.58 -4.47
CA MET A 174 -17.30 24.69 -4.89
C MET A 174 -16.89 23.20 -4.93
N LEU A 175 -15.67 22.87 -5.39
CA LEU A 175 -15.23 21.47 -5.48
C LEU A 175 -15.16 20.81 -4.09
N LEU A 176 -14.57 21.51 -3.12
CA LEU A 176 -14.45 21.06 -1.73
C LEU A 176 -15.83 20.94 -1.06
N ILE A 177 -16.72 21.91 -1.31
CA ILE A 177 -18.10 21.88 -0.79
C ILE A 177 -18.85 20.65 -1.29
N ILE A 178 -18.72 20.30 -2.58
CA ILE A 178 -19.38 19.12 -3.15
C ILE A 178 -18.84 17.83 -2.50
N MET A 179 -17.52 17.70 -2.34
CA MET A 179 -16.92 16.55 -1.65
C MET A 179 -17.41 16.40 -0.20
N LEU A 180 -17.54 17.52 0.52
CA LEU A 180 -18.07 17.52 1.89
C LEU A 180 -19.56 17.12 1.93
N SER A 181 -20.36 17.55 0.95
CA SER A 181 -21.77 17.20 0.86
C SER A 181 -22.00 15.69 0.63
N ASN A 182 -21.11 15.04 -0.12
CA ASN A 182 -21.17 13.58 -0.32
C ASN A 182 -20.93 12.81 0.98
N ASN A 183 -19.91 13.21 1.73
CA ASN A 183 -19.61 12.59 3.03
C ASN A 183 -20.81 12.69 3.99
N PHE A 184 -21.59 13.77 3.92
CA PHE A 184 -22.80 13.91 4.73
C PHE A 184 -23.92 12.96 4.29
N ILE A 185 -24.08 12.72 2.98
CA ILE A 185 -25.05 11.75 2.45
C ILE A 185 -24.67 10.32 2.87
N GLU A 186 -23.39 9.96 2.79
CA GLU A 186 -22.88 8.66 3.22
C GLU A 186 -23.08 8.46 4.73
N LEU A 187 -22.78 9.48 5.53
CA LEU A 187 -23.01 9.47 6.98
C LEU A 187 -24.49 9.29 7.31
N LYS A 188 -25.37 10.05 6.64
CA LYS A 188 -26.82 9.92 6.81
C LYS A 188 -27.28 8.48 6.53
N HIS A 189 -26.85 7.89 5.41
CA HIS A 189 -27.23 6.53 5.05
C HIS A 189 -26.70 5.48 6.05
N SER A 190 -25.51 5.69 6.62
CA SER A 190 -24.94 4.82 7.64
C SER A 190 -25.73 4.83 8.96
N VAL A 191 -26.20 6.01 9.40
CA VAL A 191 -26.94 6.17 10.67
C VAL A 191 -28.30 5.46 10.68
N PHE A 192 -28.99 5.42 9.53
CA PHE A 192 -30.30 4.77 9.42
C PHE A 192 -30.23 3.26 9.16
N LYS A 193 -29.03 2.71 8.91
CA LYS A 193 -28.85 1.30 8.60
C LYS A 193 -28.74 0.47 9.88
N LYS A 194 -29.50 -0.62 9.96
CA LYS A 194 -29.41 -1.59 11.06
C LYS A 194 -28.27 -2.58 10.77
N PHE A 195 -27.38 -2.80 11.73
CA PHE A 195 -26.23 -3.69 11.59
C PHE A 195 -26.24 -4.80 12.65
N ASP A 196 -25.82 -6.01 12.27
CA ASP A 196 -25.50 -7.08 13.21
C ASP A 196 -24.21 -6.77 13.97
N ARG A 197 -24.04 -7.33 15.18
CA ARG A 197 -22.89 -7.02 16.05
C ARG A 197 -21.52 -7.31 15.40
N ASN A 198 -21.37 -8.45 14.73
CA ASN A 198 -20.12 -8.83 14.06
C ASN A 198 -19.83 -7.93 12.85
N ASN A 199 -20.88 -7.63 12.08
CA ASN A 199 -20.79 -6.75 10.92
C ASN A 199 -20.46 -5.31 11.35
N LEU A 200 -21.04 -4.82 12.45
CA LEU A 200 -20.76 -3.51 13.03
C LEU A 200 -19.28 -3.40 13.45
N PHE A 201 -18.72 -4.44 14.06
CA PHE A 201 -17.31 -4.43 14.48
C PHE A 201 -16.35 -4.37 13.29
N GLN A 202 -16.56 -5.21 12.27
CA GLN A 202 -15.74 -5.20 11.05
C GLN A 202 -15.85 -3.86 10.32
N LEU A 203 -17.06 -3.29 10.23
CA LEU A 203 -17.28 -1.97 9.65
C LEU A 203 -16.53 -0.88 10.44
N SER A 204 -16.57 -0.94 11.77
CA SER A 204 -15.87 0.03 12.63
C SER A 204 -14.34 -0.07 12.51
N CYS A 205 -13.80 -1.28 12.38
CA CYS A 205 -12.37 -1.50 12.09
C CYS A 205 -11.99 -0.93 10.72
N SER A 206 -12.82 -1.15 9.70
CA SER A 206 -12.61 -0.64 8.35
C SER A 206 -12.67 0.89 8.31
N ASP A 207 -13.66 1.52 8.96
CA ASP A 207 -13.79 2.98 9.10
C ASP A 207 -12.56 3.59 9.79
N CYS A 208 -12.07 2.95 10.85
CA CYS A 208 -10.86 3.41 11.54
C CYS A 208 -9.62 3.38 10.63
N ARG A 209 -9.44 2.29 9.87
CA ARG A 209 -8.35 2.16 8.89
C ARG A 209 -8.44 3.21 7.79
N GLU A 210 -9.64 3.42 7.25
CA GLU A 210 -9.90 4.38 6.17
C GLU A 210 -9.60 5.82 6.64
N ARG A 211 -10.03 6.20 7.85
CA ARG A 211 -9.69 7.51 8.43
C ARG A 211 -8.20 7.69 8.62
N PHE A 212 -7.50 6.67 9.12
CA PHE A 212 -6.05 6.71 9.24
C PHE A 212 -5.37 6.92 7.87
N HIS A 213 -5.85 6.23 6.84
CA HIS A 213 -5.37 6.39 5.47
C HIS A 213 -5.58 7.82 4.95
N TYR A 214 -6.79 8.39 5.12
CA TYR A 214 -7.06 9.78 4.74
C TYR A 214 -6.22 10.78 5.54
N CYS A 215 -5.97 10.54 6.83
CA CYS A 215 -5.07 11.38 7.62
C CYS A 215 -3.64 11.39 7.05
N ILE A 216 -3.10 10.24 6.64
CA ILE A 216 -1.79 10.17 5.99
C ILE A 216 -1.79 10.90 4.65
N LEU A 217 -2.81 10.67 3.81
CA LEU A 217 -2.94 11.34 2.52
C LEU A 217 -2.99 12.86 2.67
N LEU A 218 -3.80 13.36 3.61
CA LEU A 218 -3.88 14.78 3.93
C LEU A 218 -2.53 15.30 4.44
N PHE A 219 -1.83 14.56 5.30
CA PHE A 219 -0.51 14.94 5.75
C PHE A 219 0.49 15.08 4.58
N ILE A 220 0.50 14.12 3.64
CA ILE A 220 1.34 14.18 2.44
C ILE A 220 0.98 15.41 1.58
N VAL A 221 -0.32 15.68 1.38
CA VAL A 221 -0.78 16.85 0.62
C VAL A 221 -0.38 18.15 1.32
N CYS A 222 -0.48 18.23 2.65
CA CYS A 222 -0.01 19.39 3.41
C CYS A 222 1.49 19.62 3.21
N VAL A 223 2.31 18.56 3.35
CA VAL A 223 3.76 18.65 3.13
C VAL A 223 4.07 19.11 1.69
N ARG A 224 3.36 18.58 0.70
CA ARG A 224 3.52 19.00 -0.72
C ARG A 224 3.12 20.44 -0.98
N ASN A 225 2.06 20.92 -0.34
CA ASN A 225 1.69 22.34 -0.46
C ASN A 225 2.75 23.23 0.19
N LEU A 226 3.26 22.85 1.37
CA LEU A 226 4.32 23.60 2.05
C LEU A 226 5.60 23.70 1.21
N ASP A 227 5.99 22.62 0.53
CA ASP A 227 7.12 22.59 -0.40
C ASP A 227 6.93 23.54 -1.60
N GLN A 228 5.70 23.67 -2.10
CA GLN A 228 5.37 24.61 -3.19
C GLN A 228 5.43 26.08 -2.76
N PHE A 229 5.28 26.37 -1.48
CA PHE A 229 5.28 27.74 -0.97
C PHE A 229 6.68 28.31 -0.71
N ASP A 230 7.76 27.61 -1.10
CA ASP A 230 9.17 27.97 -0.82
C ASP A 230 9.30 28.54 0.59
N TRP A 231 9.58 27.67 1.57
CA TRP A 231 10.07 28.17 2.85
C TRP A 231 11.47 28.76 2.63
N ASP A 232 11.49 30.00 2.14
CA ASP A 232 12.59 30.94 2.20
C ASP A 232 12.85 31.21 3.69
N TRP A 233 13.77 30.44 4.26
CA TRP A 233 14.55 30.85 5.42
C TRP A 233 15.96 31.18 4.97
#